data_AF-A0A955YFD5-F1
#
_entry.id   AF-A0A955YFD5-F1
#
_cell.length_a   1.000
_cell.length_b   1.000
_cell.length_c   1.000
_cell.angle_alpha   90.00
_cell.angle_beta   90.00
_cell.angle_gamma   90.00
#
_symmetry.space_group_name_H-M   'P 1'
#
loop_
_entity.id
_entity.type
_entity.pdbx_description
1 polymer ?
#
loop_
_entity_poly.entity_id
_entity_poly.type
_entity_poly.pdbx_seq_one_letter_code
_entity_poly.pdbx_strand_id
1 'polypeptide(L)'
;MVLLPLLGCGSVAPAPSDEPVVLEAEPAPPRPPDVLILLWDTVRADHLSLYGYDRPTTPRLDAFAREAAVYERAISSSMWTVPAHGSLFTGLPASSHGARVGWLWLDGAHVTLPEHLADHGYATWAWSTNPYLSEQTNLLQGFETVRYAWREPDAEACGAATSAKLIAGDRSSELSPGWSGSQGWPEHLVAYKDCAPHAVDAFLEWQGALPEDRPYLAYVNLLEAHHPRVPSAASRAAVAPSEVVERSLATDASLLRLMSAMEGHDTLDDEEREAVVATYDATLRDLDDATGRLLDGLRDRGVLDRTVVIVVSDHGENLGERGMWDHRWDLHQPLVHVPLIVRYPPSVVAGRHLDAVSTANLFG
;
A
#
# COMPACT_ATOMS: atom_id res chain seq x y z
N MET A 1 -15.91 58.38 -69.55
CA MET A 1 -16.77 59.05 -68.55
C MET A 1 -16.72 58.17 -67.30
N VAL A 2 -15.86 58.51 -66.33
CA VAL A 2 -16.24 58.82 -64.91
C VAL A 2 -16.51 57.53 -64.11
N LEU A 3 -15.92 57.21 -62.96
CA LEU A 3 -14.90 57.76 -62.06
C LEU A 3 -14.49 56.59 -61.12
N LEU A 4 -13.26 56.62 -60.58
CA LEU A 4 -12.80 55.82 -59.42
C LEU A 4 -13.66 56.03 -58.16
N PRO A 5 -13.57 55.11 -57.17
CA PRO A 5 -13.13 55.55 -55.85
C PRO A 5 -11.93 54.77 -55.30
N LEU A 6 -11.22 55.48 -54.43
CA LEU A 6 -9.96 55.18 -53.75
C LEU A 6 -10.18 54.49 -52.39
N LEU A 7 -9.15 53.71 -52.02
CA LEU A 7 -8.56 53.51 -50.68
C LEU A 7 -9.29 52.69 -49.60
N GLY A 8 -8.59 51.63 -49.20
CA GLY A 8 -8.64 51.01 -47.87
C GLY A 8 -7.38 50.17 -47.64
N CYS A 9 -6.28 50.82 -47.21
CA CYS A 9 -5.07 50.14 -46.77
C CYS A 9 -5.33 49.38 -45.47
N GLY A 10 -5.02 48.08 -45.44
CA GLY A 10 -5.00 47.26 -44.24
C GLY A 10 -3.76 46.38 -44.22
N SER A 11 -2.81 46.72 -43.34
CA SER A 11 -1.79 45.86 -42.71
C SER A 11 -0.99 44.91 -43.62
N VAL A 12 0.21 45.36 -44.00
CA VAL A 12 1.30 44.49 -44.46
C VAL A 12 1.76 43.63 -43.27
N ALA A 13 1.74 42.31 -43.40
CA ALA A 13 2.32 41.39 -42.42
C ALA A 13 3.82 41.71 -42.23
N PRO A 14 4.35 41.69 -40.98
CA PRO A 14 5.76 41.96 -40.77
C PRO A 14 6.62 40.93 -41.52
N ALA A 15 7.72 41.40 -42.09
CA ALA A 15 8.72 40.55 -42.73
C ALA A 15 9.27 39.52 -41.72
N PRO A 16 9.52 38.27 -42.14
CA PRO A 16 10.14 37.28 -41.26
C PRO A 16 11.52 37.78 -40.83
N SER A 17 11.78 37.73 -39.53
CA SER A 17 13.08 38.08 -38.95
C SER A 17 14.14 37.07 -39.36
N ASP A 18 15.26 37.55 -39.92
CA ASP A 18 16.48 36.79 -40.24
C ASP A 18 17.29 36.41 -38.98
N GLU A 19 16.66 36.31 -37.80
CA GLU A 19 17.33 35.78 -36.61
C GLU A 19 17.34 34.26 -36.68
N PRO A 20 18.51 33.61 -36.54
CA PRO A 20 18.57 32.15 -36.50
C PRO A 20 17.73 31.66 -35.33
N VAL A 21 16.67 30.92 -35.66
CA VAL A 21 15.91 30.15 -34.66
C VAL A 21 16.88 29.16 -34.05
N VAL A 22 17.37 29.47 -32.85
CA VAL A 22 18.00 28.49 -31.99
C VAL A 22 16.87 27.59 -31.53
N LEU A 23 16.64 26.49 -32.25
CA LEU A 23 15.89 25.37 -31.72
C LEU A 23 16.74 24.84 -30.57
N GLU A 24 16.35 25.17 -29.34
CA GLU A 24 16.86 24.47 -28.16
C GLU A 24 16.70 22.98 -28.44
N ALA A 25 17.80 22.24 -28.35
CA ALA A 25 17.77 20.80 -28.51
C ALA A 25 16.74 20.24 -27.53
N GLU A 26 15.73 19.52 -28.04
CA GLU A 26 14.80 18.83 -27.14
C GLU A 26 15.62 17.98 -26.16
N PRO A 27 15.35 18.06 -24.84
CA PRO A 27 16.06 17.26 -23.88
C PRO A 27 15.99 15.80 -24.30
N ALA A 28 17.10 15.07 -24.18
CA ALA A 28 17.11 13.62 -24.36
C ALA A 28 15.92 13.04 -23.59
N PRO A 29 15.16 12.08 -24.17
CA PRO A 29 13.98 11.55 -23.51
C PRO A 29 14.39 11.12 -22.10
N PRO A 30 13.74 11.66 -21.06
CA PRO A 30 14.17 11.40 -19.70
C PRO A 30 14.17 9.89 -19.48
N ARG A 31 15.18 9.40 -18.75
CA ARG A 31 15.22 8.02 -18.25
C ARG A 31 13.81 7.65 -17.76
N PRO A 32 13.28 6.46 -18.09
CA PRO A 32 12.02 6.00 -17.55
C PRO A 32 12.00 6.14 -16.02
N PRO A 33 10.88 6.54 -15.40
CA PRO A 33 10.85 6.75 -13.97
C PRO A 33 11.07 5.44 -13.22
N ASP A 34 11.59 5.56 -12.01
CA ASP A 34 11.53 4.46 -11.04
C ASP A 34 10.07 4.28 -10.59
N VAL A 35 9.69 3.08 -10.20
CA VAL A 35 8.34 2.76 -9.74
C VAL A 35 8.42 2.06 -8.40
N LEU A 36 7.77 2.62 -7.39
CA LEU A 36 7.60 2.02 -6.08
C LEU A 36 6.10 1.82 -5.82
N ILE A 37 5.69 0.57 -5.64
CA ILE A 37 4.37 0.20 -5.13
C ILE A 37 4.55 -0.22 -3.67
N LEU A 38 4.09 0.64 -2.76
CA LEU A 38 4.01 0.36 -1.35
C LEU A 38 2.60 -0.09 -1.00
N LEU A 39 2.43 -1.38 -0.75
CA LEU A 39 1.14 -1.98 -0.45
C LEU A 39 0.98 -2.16 1.05
N TRP A 40 -0.03 -1.54 1.64
CA TRP A 40 -0.45 -1.76 3.02
C TRP A 40 -1.59 -2.79 3.02
N ASP A 41 -1.34 -4.01 3.50
CA ASP A 41 -2.29 -5.13 3.45
C ASP A 41 -3.47 -4.92 4.42
N THR A 42 -4.71 -5.10 3.94
CA THR A 42 -5.98 -4.95 4.70
C THR A 42 -6.33 -3.53 5.19
N VAL A 43 -5.90 -2.49 4.48
CA VAL A 43 -6.12 -1.10 4.89
C VAL A 43 -7.37 -0.50 4.26
N ARG A 44 -8.24 0.02 5.11
CA ARG A 44 -9.44 0.76 4.72
C ARG A 44 -9.12 2.24 4.52
N ALA A 45 -9.66 2.84 3.45
CA ALA A 45 -9.53 4.28 3.24
C ALA A 45 -10.20 5.09 4.38
N ASP A 46 -11.36 4.65 4.87
CA ASP A 46 -12.18 5.37 5.84
C ASP A 46 -11.61 5.39 7.27
N HIS A 47 -10.50 4.69 7.53
CA HIS A 47 -9.75 4.73 8.79
C HIS A 47 -8.45 5.55 8.72
N LEU A 48 -8.16 6.19 7.59
CA LEU A 48 -6.99 7.05 7.46
C LEU A 48 -7.39 8.52 7.71
N SER A 49 -6.64 9.24 8.55
CA SER A 49 -6.87 10.68 8.78
C SER A 49 -6.83 11.47 7.46
N LEU A 50 -6.08 10.99 6.47
CA LEU A 50 -6.01 11.51 5.11
C LEU A 50 -7.38 11.61 4.41
N TYR A 51 -8.28 10.66 4.69
CA TYR A 51 -9.63 10.60 4.12
C TYR A 51 -10.70 11.14 5.08
N GLY A 52 -10.29 11.85 6.14
CA GLY A 52 -11.18 12.52 7.07
C GLY A 52 -11.56 11.69 8.30
N TYR A 53 -10.83 10.62 8.60
CA TYR A 53 -11.02 9.87 9.84
C TYR A 53 -10.60 10.70 11.07
N ASP A 54 -11.36 10.58 12.16
CA ASP A 54 -11.22 11.47 13.33
C ASP A 54 -9.93 11.23 14.12
N ARG A 55 -9.38 10.01 14.10
CA ARG A 55 -8.13 9.67 14.80
C ARG A 55 -6.92 9.98 13.91
N PRO A 56 -5.80 10.46 14.47
CA PRO A 56 -4.62 10.85 13.70
C PRO A 56 -3.77 9.63 13.28
N THR A 57 -4.33 8.80 12.40
CA THR A 57 -3.74 7.53 11.98
C THR A 57 -2.62 7.72 10.95
N THR A 58 -2.66 8.76 10.10
CA THR A 58 -1.73 8.90 8.98
C THR A 58 -1.06 10.28 8.80
N PRO A 59 -0.52 10.93 9.85
CA PRO A 59 0.03 12.29 9.71
C PRO A 59 1.17 12.44 8.69
N ARG A 60 1.99 11.41 8.44
CA ARG A 60 3.05 11.44 7.42
C ARG A 60 2.47 11.37 6.01
N LEU A 61 1.50 10.48 5.75
CA LEU A 61 0.78 10.46 4.48
C LEU A 61 -0.03 11.74 4.26
N ASP A 62 -0.64 12.32 5.30
CA ASP A 62 -1.34 13.60 5.21
C ASP A 62 -0.42 14.71 4.68
N ALA A 63 0.85 14.72 5.14
CA ALA A 63 1.85 15.66 4.67
C ALA A 63 2.28 15.39 3.22
N PHE A 64 2.48 14.11 2.87
CA PHE A 64 2.85 13.64 1.53
C PHE A 64 1.75 13.90 0.48
N ALA A 65 0.48 13.75 0.87
CA ALA A 65 -0.68 13.97 0.01
C ALA A 65 -0.76 15.38 -0.58
N ARG A 66 -0.09 16.37 0.03
CA ARG A 66 -0.04 17.75 -0.48
C ARG A 66 0.70 17.88 -1.81
N GLU A 67 1.55 16.92 -2.14
CA GLU A 67 2.30 16.85 -3.40
C GLU A 67 1.93 15.62 -4.24
N ALA A 68 0.83 14.94 -3.92
CA ALA A 68 0.39 13.72 -4.57
C ALA A 68 -1.06 13.80 -5.07
N ALA A 69 -1.42 12.93 -6.00
CA ALA A 69 -2.80 12.65 -6.34
C ALA A 69 -3.38 11.69 -5.29
N VAL A 70 -4.52 12.05 -4.70
CA VAL A 70 -5.27 11.21 -3.76
C VAL A 70 -6.59 10.83 -4.40
N TYR A 71 -6.85 9.54 -4.55
CA TYR A 71 -8.08 9.04 -5.17
C TYR A 71 -9.12 8.71 -4.10
N GLU A 72 -10.21 9.46 -4.07
CA GLU A 72 -11.27 9.31 -3.05
C GLU A 72 -12.07 8.02 -3.20
N ARG A 73 -12.06 7.44 -4.41
CA ARG A 73 -12.91 6.30 -4.79
C ARG A 73 -12.09 5.20 -5.45
N ALA A 74 -10.97 4.83 -4.83
CA ALA A 74 -10.22 3.64 -5.22
C ALA A 74 -10.88 2.38 -4.68
N ILE A 75 -11.22 1.47 -5.59
CA ILE A 75 -11.93 0.22 -5.30
C ILE A 75 -10.99 -0.94 -5.57
N SER A 76 -10.83 -1.82 -4.58
CA SER A 76 -10.14 -3.08 -4.80
C SER A 76 -10.89 -3.95 -5.79
N SER A 77 -10.14 -4.61 -6.65
CA SER A 77 -10.62 -5.65 -7.56
C SER A 77 -11.18 -6.88 -6.83
N SER A 78 -10.86 -7.08 -5.55
CA SER A 78 -11.38 -8.19 -4.75
C SER A 78 -11.33 -7.90 -3.25
N MET A 79 -12.12 -8.63 -2.46
CA MET A 79 -12.12 -8.53 -0.99
C MET A 79 -10.96 -9.27 -0.29
N TRP A 80 -10.09 -9.96 -1.03
CA TRP A 80 -9.07 -10.83 -0.44
C TRP A 80 -7.75 -10.80 -1.23
N THR A 81 -6.63 -10.94 -0.50
CA THR A 81 -5.24 -10.91 -0.93
C THR A 81 -4.98 -11.57 -2.28
N VAL A 82 -5.25 -12.88 -2.41
CA VAL A 82 -4.83 -13.64 -3.61
C VAL A 82 -5.44 -13.09 -4.91
N PRO A 83 -6.77 -12.96 -5.03
CA PRO A 83 -7.38 -12.36 -6.21
C PRO A 83 -7.03 -10.88 -6.38
N ALA A 84 -6.95 -10.09 -5.30
CA ALA A 84 -6.63 -8.67 -5.39
C ALA A 84 -5.23 -8.42 -5.97
N HIS A 85 -4.22 -9.18 -5.51
CA HIS A 85 -2.86 -9.09 -6.02
C HIS A 85 -2.75 -9.62 -7.45
N GLY A 86 -3.45 -10.71 -7.78
CA GLY A 86 -3.49 -11.23 -9.16
C GLY A 86 -4.01 -10.17 -10.13
N SER A 87 -5.07 -9.46 -9.75
CA SER A 87 -5.64 -8.37 -10.54
C SER A 87 -4.72 -7.14 -10.59
N LEU A 88 -4.07 -6.79 -9.48
CA LEU A 88 -3.09 -5.69 -9.43
C LEU A 88 -1.93 -5.91 -10.41
N PHE A 89 -1.38 -7.12 -10.46
CA PHE A 89 -0.23 -7.43 -11.31
C PHE A 89 -0.57 -7.79 -12.75
N THR A 90 -1.82 -8.08 -13.10
CA THR A 90 -2.20 -8.46 -14.48
C THR A 90 -3.17 -7.49 -15.15
N GLY A 91 -3.82 -6.61 -14.38
CA GLY A 91 -4.93 -5.78 -14.85
C GLY A 91 -6.21 -6.56 -15.20
N LEU A 92 -6.22 -7.88 -14.97
CA LEU A 92 -7.34 -8.76 -15.28
C LEU A 92 -8.23 -8.97 -14.05
N PRO A 93 -9.52 -9.30 -14.20
CA PRO A 93 -10.34 -9.74 -13.08
C PRO A 93 -9.98 -11.19 -12.66
N ALA A 94 -10.34 -11.57 -11.42
CA ALA A 94 -10.09 -12.91 -10.89
C ALA A 94 -10.66 -14.07 -11.70
N SER A 95 -11.77 -13.85 -12.42
CA SER A 95 -12.33 -14.82 -13.35
C SER A 95 -11.44 -15.11 -14.57
N SER A 96 -10.51 -14.20 -14.88
CA SER A 96 -9.63 -14.26 -16.05
C SER A 96 -8.22 -14.72 -15.68
N HIS A 97 -7.63 -14.20 -14.60
CA HIS A 97 -6.28 -14.59 -14.18
C HIS A 97 -6.22 -15.87 -13.31
N GLY A 98 -7.38 -16.43 -12.94
CA GLY A 98 -7.49 -17.73 -12.27
C GLY A 98 -7.24 -17.73 -10.76
N ALA A 99 -6.41 -16.82 -10.24
CA ALA A 99 -6.16 -16.69 -8.80
C ALA A 99 -7.44 -16.31 -8.01
N ARG A 100 -7.99 -17.27 -7.25
CA ARG A 100 -9.28 -17.16 -6.51
C ARG A 100 -9.29 -18.10 -5.30
N VAL A 101 -10.34 -18.06 -4.49
CA VAL A 101 -10.46 -18.89 -3.28
C VAL A 101 -10.27 -20.38 -3.52
N GLY A 102 -10.84 -20.91 -4.61
CA GLY A 102 -10.70 -22.32 -4.98
C GLY A 102 -9.44 -22.66 -5.78
N TRP A 103 -8.58 -21.67 -6.05
CA TRP A 103 -7.39 -21.79 -6.89
C TRP A 103 -6.38 -20.72 -6.47
N LEU A 104 -5.65 -21.01 -5.38
CA LEU A 104 -4.82 -20.04 -4.67
C LEU A 104 -3.50 -19.71 -5.39
N TRP A 105 -3.48 -19.75 -6.72
CA TRP A 105 -2.32 -19.38 -7.51
C TRP A 105 -2.68 -18.62 -8.79
N LEU A 106 -1.77 -17.75 -9.20
CA LEU A 106 -1.80 -17.07 -10.49
C LEU A 106 -1.41 -18.04 -11.60
N ASP A 107 -2.23 -18.13 -12.63
CA ASP A 107 -1.90 -18.91 -13.83
C ASP A 107 -0.71 -18.26 -14.55
N GLY A 108 0.32 -19.06 -14.84
CA GLY A 108 1.56 -18.59 -15.48
C GLY A 108 1.41 -18.20 -16.95
N ALA A 109 0.21 -18.33 -17.52
CA ALA A 109 -0.08 -17.87 -18.88
C ALA A 109 -0.21 -16.34 -19.01
N HIS A 110 -0.36 -15.61 -17.89
CA HIS A 110 -0.55 -14.16 -17.91
C HIS A 110 0.77 -13.43 -17.75
N VAL A 111 1.00 -12.43 -18.61
CA VAL A 111 2.10 -11.48 -18.43
C VAL A 111 1.79 -10.56 -17.25
N THR A 112 2.73 -10.44 -16.32
CA THR A 112 2.59 -9.59 -15.14
C THR A 112 3.28 -8.24 -15.31
N LEU A 113 2.92 -7.26 -14.48
CA LEU A 113 3.55 -5.93 -14.44
C LEU A 113 5.08 -6.01 -14.27
N PRO A 114 5.62 -6.85 -13.35
CA PRO A 114 7.06 -7.07 -13.26
C PRO A 114 7.69 -7.60 -14.55
N GLU A 115 7.07 -8.58 -15.21
CA GLU A 115 7.60 -9.09 -16.50
C GLU A 115 7.57 -8.00 -17.58
N HIS A 116 6.47 -7.26 -17.66
CA HIS A 116 6.34 -6.17 -18.61
C HIS A 116 7.43 -5.10 -18.42
N LEU A 117 7.72 -4.70 -17.18
CA LEU A 117 8.77 -3.72 -16.90
C LEU A 117 10.18 -4.30 -17.06
N ALA A 118 10.40 -5.56 -16.68
CA ALA A 118 11.68 -6.24 -16.90
C ALA A 118 12.05 -6.31 -18.39
N ASP A 119 11.08 -6.59 -19.27
CA ASP A 119 11.26 -6.57 -20.74
C ASP A 119 11.65 -5.18 -21.27
N HIS A 120 11.41 -4.11 -20.51
CA HIS A 120 11.81 -2.74 -20.81
C HIS A 120 13.04 -2.27 -20.01
N GLY A 121 13.81 -3.20 -19.44
CA GLY A 121 15.11 -2.93 -18.82
C GLY A 121 15.04 -2.54 -17.34
N TYR A 122 13.88 -2.66 -16.69
CA TYR A 122 13.77 -2.40 -15.26
C TYR A 122 14.45 -3.51 -14.44
N ALA A 123 15.08 -3.13 -13.32
CA ALA A 123 15.33 -4.06 -12.22
C ALA A 123 14.01 -4.28 -11.46
N THR A 124 13.63 -5.52 -11.18
CA THR A 124 12.37 -5.81 -10.48
C THR A 124 12.63 -6.48 -9.14
N TRP A 125 12.14 -5.87 -8.06
CA TRP A 125 12.33 -6.37 -6.70
C TRP A 125 11.04 -6.37 -5.91
N ALA A 126 10.84 -7.41 -5.12
CA ALA A 126 9.70 -7.54 -4.22
C ALA A 126 10.15 -7.85 -2.80
N TRP A 127 9.47 -7.21 -1.85
CA TRP A 127 9.43 -7.59 -0.45
C TRP A 127 8.06 -8.17 -0.12
N SER A 128 8.05 -9.35 0.47
CA SER A 128 6.84 -10.02 0.90
C SER A 128 6.84 -10.27 2.40
N THR A 129 5.84 -9.71 3.08
CA THR A 129 5.53 -10.01 4.49
C THR A 129 4.35 -11.01 4.59
N ASN A 130 3.59 -11.18 3.50
CA ASN A 130 2.44 -12.06 3.43
C ASN A 130 2.80 -13.42 2.76
N PRO A 131 2.64 -14.57 3.46
CA PRO A 131 2.93 -15.90 2.89
C PRO A 131 2.15 -16.25 1.62
N TYR A 132 0.99 -15.63 1.39
CA TYR A 132 0.27 -15.79 0.12
C TYR A 132 1.00 -15.14 -1.04
N LEU A 133 1.95 -14.23 -0.81
CA LEU A 133 2.84 -13.70 -1.84
C LEU A 133 4.14 -14.49 -1.78
N SER A 134 4.13 -15.71 -2.33
CA SER A 134 5.27 -16.63 -2.36
C SER A 134 5.29 -17.46 -3.63
N GLU A 135 6.31 -18.30 -3.79
CA GLU A 135 6.41 -19.19 -4.95
C GLU A 135 5.25 -20.18 -5.05
N GLN A 136 4.56 -20.47 -3.94
CA GLN A 136 3.43 -21.40 -3.92
C GLN A 136 2.18 -20.86 -4.63
N THR A 137 2.01 -19.54 -4.66
CA THR A 137 0.86 -18.88 -5.29
C THR A 137 1.22 -18.22 -6.62
N ASN A 138 2.51 -18.17 -6.97
CA ASN A 138 3.02 -17.55 -8.19
C ASN A 138 2.63 -16.06 -8.36
N LEU A 139 2.17 -15.38 -7.29
CA LEU A 139 1.74 -13.97 -7.36
C LEU A 139 2.90 -13.00 -7.61
N LEU A 140 4.14 -13.41 -7.29
CA LEU A 140 5.35 -12.62 -7.51
C LEU A 140 6.09 -13.01 -8.80
N GLN A 141 5.37 -13.60 -9.77
CA GLN A 141 5.91 -13.89 -11.10
C GLN A 141 6.51 -12.62 -11.73
N GLY A 142 7.73 -12.74 -12.26
CA GLY A 142 8.45 -11.68 -12.99
C GLY A 142 9.38 -10.79 -12.15
N PHE A 143 9.37 -10.92 -10.83
CA PHE A 143 10.35 -10.22 -9.99
C PHE A 143 11.73 -10.92 -10.08
N GLU A 144 12.77 -10.17 -10.44
CA GLU A 144 14.16 -10.63 -10.52
C GLU A 144 14.69 -11.02 -9.14
N THR A 145 14.33 -10.25 -8.12
CA THR A 145 14.70 -10.52 -6.72
C THR A 145 13.46 -10.47 -5.84
N VAL A 146 13.27 -11.50 -5.01
CA VAL A 146 12.21 -11.54 -4.00
C VAL A 146 12.84 -11.79 -2.63
N ARG A 147 12.51 -10.93 -1.66
CA ARG A 147 12.85 -11.11 -0.25
C ARG A 147 11.58 -11.39 0.56
N TYR A 148 11.72 -12.24 1.56
CA TYR A 148 10.61 -12.69 2.40
C TYR A 148 10.93 -12.38 3.85
N ALA A 149 9.99 -11.75 4.57
CA ALA A 149 10.17 -11.39 5.98
C ALA A 149 10.47 -12.58 6.90
N TRP A 150 10.16 -13.81 6.45
CA TRP A 150 10.33 -15.05 7.22
C TRP A 150 11.46 -15.96 6.73
N ARG A 151 12.31 -15.50 5.81
CA ARG A 151 13.47 -16.26 5.33
C ARG A 151 14.75 -15.51 5.59
N GLU A 152 15.85 -16.25 5.71
CA GLU A 152 17.18 -15.64 5.79
C GLU A 152 17.49 -14.84 4.52
N PRO A 153 18.17 -13.68 4.64
CA PRO A 153 18.79 -13.14 5.86
C PRO A 153 17.85 -12.25 6.71
N ASP A 154 16.56 -12.16 6.38
CA ASP A 154 15.63 -11.17 6.92
C ASP A 154 14.90 -11.61 8.20
N ALA A 155 14.72 -12.92 8.37
CA ALA A 155 13.89 -13.51 9.41
C ALA A 155 14.25 -13.04 10.83
N GLU A 156 15.54 -13.00 11.18
CA GLU A 156 15.99 -12.61 12.52
C GLU A 156 15.65 -11.14 12.81
N ALA A 157 15.95 -10.24 11.87
CA ALA A 157 15.68 -8.81 12.01
C ALA A 157 14.17 -8.53 12.08
N CYS A 158 13.36 -9.20 11.24
CA CYS A 158 11.91 -9.12 11.31
C CYS A 158 11.38 -9.60 12.67
N GLY A 159 11.84 -10.75 13.16
CA GLY A 159 11.38 -11.26 14.45
C GLY A 159 11.81 -10.41 15.63
N ALA A 160 12.97 -9.77 15.57
CA ALA A 160 13.38 -8.77 16.55
C ALA A 160 12.45 -7.54 16.51
N ALA A 161 12.07 -7.06 15.32
CA ALA A 161 11.14 -5.95 15.16
C ALA A 161 9.74 -6.27 15.72
N THR A 162 9.20 -7.46 15.46
CA THR A 162 7.94 -7.93 16.06
C THR A 162 8.04 -7.99 17.58
N SER A 163 9.08 -8.66 18.09
CA SER A 163 9.27 -8.94 19.52
C SER A 163 9.43 -7.66 20.34
N ALA A 164 10.05 -6.62 19.77
CA ALA A 164 10.22 -5.33 20.41
C ALA A 164 8.90 -4.59 20.72
N LYS A 165 7.80 -4.97 20.06
CA LYS A 165 6.47 -4.38 20.28
C LYS A 165 5.62 -5.18 21.28
N LEU A 166 6.02 -6.39 21.66
CA LEU A 166 5.23 -7.25 22.53
C LEU A 166 5.17 -6.71 23.97
N ILE A 167 3.98 -6.73 24.56
CA ILE A 167 3.71 -6.21 25.90
C ILE A 167 3.31 -7.39 26.81
N ALA A 168 3.97 -7.54 27.96
CA ALA A 168 3.89 -8.74 28.79
C ALA A 168 2.46 -9.17 29.23
N GLY A 169 1.55 -8.22 29.43
CA GLY A 169 0.17 -8.48 29.84
C GLY A 169 -0.87 -8.34 28.72
N ASP A 170 -0.43 -8.07 27.49
CA ASP A 170 -1.32 -7.83 26.36
C ASP A 170 -2.02 -9.12 25.92
N ARG A 171 -3.34 -9.04 25.76
CA ARG A 171 -4.24 -10.11 25.34
C ARG A 171 -4.85 -9.87 23.96
N SER A 172 -4.55 -8.73 23.33
CA SER A 172 -5.16 -8.29 22.07
C SER A 172 -4.77 -9.09 20.83
N SER A 173 -3.84 -10.02 20.96
CA SER A 173 -3.26 -10.73 19.81
C SER A 173 -2.74 -12.10 20.23
N GLU A 174 -2.85 -13.09 19.35
CA GLU A 174 -2.29 -14.43 19.58
C GLU A 174 -0.76 -14.45 19.73
N LEU A 175 -0.08 -13.37 19.35
CA LEU A 175 1.38 -13.24 19.51
C LEU A 175 1.77 -12.66 20.87
N SER A 176 0.82 -12.03 21.56
CA SER A 176 1.12 -11.28 22.77
C SER A 176 1.34 -12.21 23.96
N PRO A 177 2.36 -11.96 24.82
CA PRO A 177 2.69 -12.85 25.95
C PRO A 177 1.56 -13.09 26.96
N GLY A 178 0.58 -12.18 27.05
CA GLY A 178 -0.57 -12.28 27.94
C GLY A 178 -1.72 -13.12 27.38
N TRP A 179 -1.67 -13.52 26.10
CA TRP A 179 -2.69 -14.34 25.48
C TRP A 179 -2.61 -15.80 25.96
N SER A 180 -3.75 -16.39 26.31
CA SER A 180 -3.82 -17.68 27.03
C SER A 180 -4.81 -18.68 26.41
N GLY A 181 -5.15 -18.51 25.13
CA GLY A 181 -6.11 -19.36 24.41
C GLY A 181 -5.56 -20.75 24.04
N SER A 182 -6.45 -21.71 23.79
CA SER A 182 -6.12 -23.15 23.69
C SER A 182 -5.65 -23.64 22.31
N GLN A 183 -5.58 -22.77 21.31
CA GLN A 183 -5.19 -23.08 19.92
C GLN A 183 -4.47 -21.84 19.34
N GLY A 184 -3.19 -21.67 19.66
CA GLY A 184 -2.40 -20.57 19.09
C GLY A 184 -2.09 -20.80 17.61
N TRP A 185 -1.83 -19.71 16.88
CA TRP A 185 -1.13 -19.80 15.60
C TRP A 185 0.20 -20.56 15.79
N PRO A 186 0.61 -21.44 14.86
CA PRO A 186 1.87 -22.15 15.00
C PRO A 186 3.04 -21.18 15.18
N GLU A 187 3.93 -21.42 16.16
CA GLU A 187 5.06 -20.51 16.51
C GLU A 187 5.91 -20.10 15.28
N HIS A 188 6.00 -20.97 14.27
CA HIS A 188 6.76 -20.71 13.04
C HIS A 188 6.05 -19.78 12.03
N LEU A 189 4.78 -19.43 12.23
CA LEU A 189 4.01 -18.52 11.37
C LEU A 189 3.87 -17.10 11.96
N VAL A 190 4.43 -16.87 13.14
CA VAL A 190 4.07 -15.74 14.03
C VAL A 190 5.20 -14.71 14.17
N ALA A 191 6.45 -15.15 14.14
CA ALA A 191 7.59 -14.34 14.61
C ALA A 191 8.21 -13.40 13.56
N TYR A 192 7.45 -12.87 12.62
CA TYR A 192 7.94 -11.89 11.61
C TYR A 192 6.86 -10.88 11.18
N LYS A 193 5.77 -10.81 11.94
CA LYS A 193 4.68 -9.86 11.74
C LYS A 193 5.14 -8.44 12.11
N ASP A 194 4.66 -7.41 11.45
CA ASP A 194 5.06 -6.02 11.71
C ASP A 194 6.54 -5.68 11.38
N CYS A 195 7.06 -6.26 10.30
CA CYS A 195 8.43 -6.07 9.81
C CYS A 195 8.65 -4.82 8.93
N ALA A 196 7.69 -3.91 8.79
CA ALA A 196 7.84 -2.69 7.99
C ALA A 196 9.14 -1.93 8.28
N PRO A 197 9.62 -1.84 9.54
CA PRO A 197 10.86 -1.13 9.76
C PRO A 197 12.08 -1.67 9.03
N HIS A 198 12.24 -2.99 9.00
CA HIS A 198 13.34 -3.67 8.33
C HIS A 198 13.07 -3.80 6.81
N ALA A 199 11.81 -3.91 6.39
CA ALA A 199 11.44 -3.86 4.97
C ALA A 199 11.86 -2.53 4.31
N VAL A 200 11.70 -1.41 5.01
CA VAL A 200 12.16 -0.08 4.57
C VAL A 200 13.68 -0.05 4.41
N ASP A 201 14.41 -0.56 5.40
CA ASP A 201 15.88 -0.59 5.36
C ASP A 201 16.37 -1.48 4.22
N ALA A 202 15.79 -2.67 4.04
CA ALA A 202 16.10 -3.61 2.98
C ALA A 202 15.83 -3.03 1.58
N PHE A 203 14.72 -2.30 1.40
CA PHE A 203 14.42 -1.61 0.14
C PHE A 203 15.43 -0.50 -0.14
N LEU A 204 15.71 0.37 0.83
CA LEU A 204 16.64 1.50 0.66
C LEU A 204 18.09 1.03 0.42
N GLU A 205 18.50 -0.08 1.03
CA GLU A 205 19.77 -0.76 0.76
C GLU A 205 19.83 -1.25 -0.69
N TRP A 206 18.83 -2.03 -1.11
CA TRP A 206 18.77 -2.57 -2.47
C TRP A 206 18.72 -1.46 -3.53
N GLN A 207 17.86 -0.46 -3.33
CA GLN A 207 17.72 0.68 -4.24
C GLN A 207 19.04 1.46 -4.35
N GLY A 208 19.77 1.64 -3.25
CA GLY A 208 21.06 2.34 -3.22
C GLY A 208 22.20 1.56 -3.89
N ALA A 209 22.06 0.25 -4.07
CA ALA A 209 23.04 -0.60 -4.74
C ALA A 209 22.83 -0.69 -6.27
N LEU A 210 21.70 -0.22 -6.79
CA LEU A 210 21.41 -0.25 -8.22
C LEU A 210 22.25 0.76 -9.02
N PRO A 211 22.63 0.43 -10.27
CA PRO A 211 23.20 1.40 -11.19
C PRO A 211 22.29 2.61 -11.41
N GLU A 212 22.88 3.81 -11.44
CA GLU A 212 22.14 5.08 -11.56
C GLU A 212 21.41 5.25 -12.91
N ASP A 213 21.67 4.40 -13.89
CA ASP A 213 21.05 4.40 -15.23
C ASP A 213 20.00 3.28 -15.42
N ARG A 214 19.93 2.29 -14.51
CA ARG A 214 18.91 1.23 -14.53
C ARG A 214 17.64 1.63 -13.74
N PRO A 215 16.45 1.77 -14.39
CA PRO A 215 15.19 2.01 -13.70
C PRO A 215 14.75 0.79 -12.88
N TYR A 216 13.89 1.00 -11.89
CA TYR A 216 13.39 -0.12 -11.07
C TYR A 216 11.88 -0.15 -10.90
N LEU A 217 11.35 -1.35 -10.72
CA LEU A 217 10.07 -1.62 -10.07
C LEU A 217 10.37 -2.24 -8.71
N ALA A 218 9.92 -1.59 -7.65
CA ALA A 218 9.94 -2.13 -6.31
C ALA A 218 8.50 -2.33 -5.82
N TYR A 219 8.22 -3.52 -5.30
CA TYR A 219 6.95 -3.85 -4.66
C TYR A 219 7.20 -4.19 -3.19
N VAL A 220 6.68 -3.38 -2.27
CA VAL A 220 6.85 -3.56 -0.83
C VAL A 220 5.50 -3.87 -0.21
N ASN A 221 5.26 -5.15 0.13
CA ASN A 221 4.05 -5.57 0.84
C ASN A 221 4.27 -5.56 2.36
N LEU A 222 3.52 -4.69 3.04
CA LEU A 222 3.52 -4.48 4.47
C LEU A 222 2.25 -5.05 5.09
N LEU A 223 2.37 -5.78 6.19
CA LEU A 223 1.29 -6.62 6.74
C LEU A 223 0.72 -6.10 8.06
N GLU A 224 1.21 -4.99 8.61
CA GLU A 224 0.96 -4.50 9.97
C GLU A 224 -0.54 -4.46 10.34
N ALA A 225 -1.39 -3.99 9.42
CA ALA A 225 -2.83 -3.86 9.65
C ALA A 225 -3.61 -5.19 9.58
N HIS A 226 -3.05 -6.21 8.94
CA HIS A 226 -3.61 -7.56 8.93
C HIS A 226 -3.44 -8.18 10.32
N HIS A 227 -4.40 -9.00 10.76
CA HIS A 227 -4.25 -9.76 12.01
C HIS A 227 -3.15 -10.84 11.90
N PRO A 228 -2.51 -11.27 12.99
CA PRO A 228 -2.57 -10.73 14.34
C PRO A 228 -1.84 -9.36 14.43
N ARG A 229 -2.38 -8.44 15.25
CA ARG A 229 -1.93 -7.04 15.31
C ARG A 229 -1.10 -6.79 16.57
N VAL A 230 0.08 -6.21 16.43
CA VAL A 230 0.97 -5.89 17.56
C VAL A 230 1.53 -4.47 17.46
N PRO A 231 0.67 -3.43 17.35
CA PRO A 231 1.13 -2.06 17.17
C PRO A 231 1.96 -1.57 18.36
N SER A 232 2.89 -0.66 18.09
CA SER A 232 3.75 -0.08 19.11
C SER A 232 2.97 0.66 20.20
N ALA A 233 3.51 0.70 21.42
CA ALA A 233 2.90 1.44 22.53
C ALA A 233 2.75 2.95 22.21
N ALA A 234 3.70 3.52 21.46
CA ALA A 234 3.65 4.90 21.02
C ALA A 234 2.46 5.15 20.08
N SER A 235 2.25 4.26 19.11
CA SER A 235 1.11 4.37 18.18
C SER A 235 -0.22 4.18 18.88
N ARG A 236 -0.33 3.24 19.82
CA ARG A 236 -1.54 3.07 20.67
C ARG A 236 -1.88 4.37 21.40
N ALA A 237 -0.90 4.99 22.06
CA ALA A 237 -1.09 6.24 22.79
C ALA A 237 -1.38 7.45 21.88
N ALA A 238 -0.96 7.40 20.60
CA ALA A 238 -1.18 8.48 19.66
C ALA A 238 -2.60 8.53 19.08
N VAL A 239 -3.28 7.38 18.97
CA VAL A 239 -4.59 7.26 18.30
C VAL A 239 -5.77 7.12 19.25
N ALA A 240 -5.53 6.77 20.52
CA ALA A 240 -6.58 6.49 21.49
C ALA A 240 -6.24 7.01 22.89
N PRO A 241 -7.25 7.41 23.70
CA PRO A 241 -7.06 7.77 25.10
C PRO A 241 -6.63 6.55 25.93
N SER A 242 -5.99 6.80 27.08
CA SER A 242 -5.42 5.73 27.91
C SER A 242 -6.44 4.66 28.34
N GLU A 243 -7.69 5.05 28.59
CA GLU A 243 -8.75 4.11 28.97
C GLU A 243 -9.08 3.10 27.85
N VAL A 244 -9.10 3.56 26.59
CA VAL A 244 -9.33 2.70 25.42
C VAL A 244 -8.09 1.84 25.17
N VAL A 245 -6.89 2.39 25.37
CA VAL A 245 -5.64 1.61 25.25
C VAL A 245 -5.60 0.49 26.30
N GLU A 246 -5.88 0.79 27.57
CA GLU A 246 -5.95 -0.20 28.65
C GLU A 246 -6.98 -1.29 28.34
N ARG A 247 -8.16 -0.91 27.85
CA ARG A 247 -9.17 -1.89 27.42
C ARG A 247 -8.69 -2.72 26.24
N SER A 248 -8.05 -2.10 25.24
CA SER A 248 -7.51 -2.81 24.08
C SER A 248 -6.54 -3.91 24.47
N LEU A 249 -5.65 -3.66 25.43
CA LEU A 249 -4.69 -4.65 25.92
C LEU A 249 -5.38 -5.79 26.70
N ALA A 250 -6.60 -5.58 27.20
CA ALA A 250 -7.37 -6.58 27.93
C ALA A 250 -8.35 -7.37 27.05
N THR A 251 -8.78 -6.81 25.92
CA THR A 251 -9.71 -7.44 24.97
C THR A 251 -9.01 -8.51 24.15
N ASP A 252 -9.59 -9.72 24.08
CA ASP A 252 -9.11 -10.77 23.17
C ASP A 252 -9.59 -10.48 21.74
N ALA A 253 -8.68 -10.02 20.89
CA ALA A 253 -8.95 -9.75 19.47
C ALA A 253 -8.34 -10.82 18.55
N SER A 254 -8.09 -12.02 19.07
CA SER A 254 -7.62 -13.16 18.27
C SER A 254 -8.59 -13.51 17.15
N LEU A 255 -8.07 -14.03 16.04
CA LEU A 255 -8.90 -14.41 14.89
C LEU A 255 -10.01 -15.39 15.30
N LEU A 256 -9.68 -16.37 16.15
CA LEU A 256 -10.64 -17.35 16.64
C LEU A 256 -11.79 -16.70 17.40
N ARG A 257 -11.51 -15.73 18.27
CA ARG A 257 -12.54 -15.00 19.02
C ARG A 257 -13.43 -14.18 18.09
N LEU A 258 -12.84 -13.48 17.13
CA LEU A 258 -13.58 -12.68 16.16
C LEU A 258 -14.49 -13.55 15.28
N MET A 259 -13.98 -14.70 14.81
CA MET A 259 -14.79 -15.68 14.05
C MET A 259 -15.93 -16.26 14.88
N SER A 260 -15.66 -16.66 16.13
CA SER A 260 -16.67 -17.17 17.07
C SER A 260 -17.79 -16.15 17.29
N ALA A 261 -17.44 -14.85 17.38
CA ALA A 261 -18.42 -13.78 17.53
C ALA A 261 -19.27 -13.59 16.26
N MET A 262 -18.67 -13.67 15.08
CA MET A 262 -19.37 -13.59 13.79
C MET A 262 -20.33 -14.78 13.60
N GLU A 263 -19.99 -15.97 14.09
CA GLU A 263 -20.85 -17.16 14.07
C GLU A 263 -21.93 -17.15 15.17
N GLY A 264 -21.92 -16.15 16.07
CA GLY A 264 -22.86 -16.02 17.18
C GLY A 264 -22.60 -16.98 18.34
N HIS A 265 -21.42 -17.59 18.39
CA HIS A 265 -20.95 -18.40 19.52
C HIS A 265 -20.39 -17.55 20.65
N ASP A 266 -20.04 -16.30 20.34
CA ASP A 266 -19.50 -15.31 21.26
C ASP A 266 -20.10 -13.92 21.00
N THR A 267 -19.87 -12.99 21.93
CA THR A 267 -20.33 -11.59 21.80
C THR A 267 -19.18 -10.65 22.11
N LEU A 268 -18.91 -9.69 21.22
CA LEU A 268 -18.12 -8.50 21.56
C LEU A 268 -19.09 -7.36 21.81
N ASP A 269 -18.96 -6.70 22.97
CA ASP A 269 -19.70 -5.47 23.22
C ASP A 269 -19.12 -4.28 22.42
N ASP A 270 -19.83 -3.15 22.41
CA ASP A 270 -19.43 -1.97 21.63
C ASP A 270 -18.07 -1.41 22.10
N GLU A 271 -17.75 -1.53 23.39
CA GLU A 271 -16.50 -1.07 23.97
C GLU A 271 -15.33 -2.00 23.63
N GLU A 272 -15.55 -3.32 23.57
CA GLU A 272 -14.59 -4.30 23.05
C GLU A 272 -14.36 -4.10 21.57
N ARG A 273 -15.42 -3.88 20.77
CA ARG A 273 -15.29 -3.55 19.35
C ARG A 273 -14.45 -2.29 19.16
N GLU A 274 -14.73 -1.24 19.92
CA GLU A 274 -13.95 0.01 19.88
C GLU A 274 -12.47 -0.22 20.23
N ALA A 275 -12.20 -1.13 21.17
CA ALA A 275 -10.86 -1.51 21.56
C ALA A 275 -10.10 -2.28 20.45
N VAL A 276 -10.82 -3.14 19.70
CA VAL A 276 -10.29 -3.79 18.48
C VAL A 276 -9.99 -2.75 17.39
N VAL A 277 -10.91 -1.82 17.15
CA VAL A 277 -10.74 -0.72 16.19
C VAL A 277 -9.54 0.16 16.57
N ALA A 278 -9.36 0.49 17.85
CA ALA A 278 -8.19 1.23 18.33
C ALA A 278 -6.88 0.49 18.12
N THR A 279 -6.88 -0.84 18.25
CA THR A 279 -5.70 -1.65 17.93
C THR A 279 -5.41 -1.63 16.44
N TYR A 280 -6.43 -1.72 15.58
CA TYR A 280 -6.28 -1.55 14.13
C TYR A 280 -5.71 -0.17 13.77
N ASP A 281 -6.31 0.90 14.27
CA ASP A 281 -5.86 2.27 13.98
C ASP A 281 -4.42 2.54 14.44
N ALA A 282 -3.98 1.92 15.53
CA ALA A 282 -2.59 2.01 15.98
C ALA A 282 -1.62 1.32 15.01
N THR A 283 -2.02 0.25 14.31
CA THR A 283 -1.17 -0.36 13.27
C THR A 283 -1.04 0.52 12.04
N LEU A 284 -2.09 1.28 11.70
CA LEU A 284 -2.04 2.28 10.61
C LEU A 284 -1.01 3.38 10.92
N ARG A 285 -0.88 3.76 12.19
CA ARG A 285 0.13 4.72 12.62
C ARG A 285 1.56 4.18 12.51
N ASP A 286 1.78 2.90 12.83
CA ASP A 286 3.08 2.23 12.61
C ASP A 286 3.43 2.16 11.11
N LEU A 287 2.44 1.86 10.24
CA LEU A 287 2.59 1.88 8.78
C LEU A 287 2.95 3.27 8.25
N ASP A 288 2.27 4.31 8.76
CA ASP A 288 2.50 5.70 8.40
C ASP A 288 3.92 6.16 8.78
N ASP A 289 4.39 5.79 9.98
CA ASP A 289 5.76 6.10 10.43
C ASP A 289 6.82 5.38 9.56
N ALA A 290 6.61 4.10 9.22
CA ALA A 290 7.49 3.37 8.32
C ALA A 290 7.51 3.97 6.91
N THR A 291 6.34 4.33 6.39
CA THR A 291 6.19 4.98 5.08
C THR A 291 6.86 6.34 5.06
N GLY A 292 6.70 7.15 6.11
CA GLY A 292 7.42 8.41 6.28
C GLY A 292 8.93 8.23 6.19
N ARG A 293 9.49 7.23 6.90
CA ARG A 293 10.94 6.94 6.83
C ARG A 293 11.40 6.51 5.44
N LEU A 294 10.59 5.72 4.73
CA LEU A 294 10.90 5.34 3.36
C LEU A 294 10.95 6.57 2.44
N LEU A 295 9.93 7.43 2.50
CA LEU A 295 9.84 8.64 1.70
C LEU A 295 10.98 9.62 2.01
N ASP A 296 11.28 9.81 3.29
CA ASP A 296 12.42 10.61 3.75
C ASP A 296 13.74 10.03 3.20
N GLY A 297 13.90 8.70 3.23
CA GLY A 297 15.06 8.01 2.65
C GLY A 297 15.23 8.23 1.14
N LEU A 298 14.14 8.18 0.36
CA LEU A 298 14.17 8.49 -1.08
C LEU A 298 14.48 9.98 -1.34
N ARG A 299 13.95 10.87 -0.49
CA ARG A 299 14.19 12.32 -0.59
C ARG A 299 15.65 12.66 -0.31
N ASP A 300 16.22 12.11 0.76
CA ASP A 300 17.62 12.34 1.16
C ASP A 300 18.62 11.84 0.11
N ARG A 301 18.24 10.81 -0.66
CA ARG A 301 19.01 10.28 -1.79
C ARG A 301 18.81 11.08 -3.09
N GLY A 302 17.90 12.05 -3.11
CA GLY A 302 17.60 12.85 -4.29
C GLY A 302 16.86 12.10 -5.40
N VAL A 303 16.23 10.96 -5.09
CA VAL A 303 15.56 10.11 -6.09
C VAL A 303 14.04 10.18 -6.05
N LEU A 304 13.44 10.76 -5.00
CA LEU A 304 11.98 10.84 -4.85
C LEU A 304 11.28 11.51 -6.05
N ASP A 305 11.87 12.54 -6.67
CA ASP A 305 11.28 13.26 -7.81
C ASP A 305 11.30 12.50 -9.13
N ARG A 306 12.12 11.45 -9.23
CA ARG A 306 12.16 10.54 -10.38
C ARG A 306 11.47 9.20 -10.13
N THR A 307 10.90 9.00 -8.94
CA THR A 307 10.15 7.79 -8.58
C THR A 307 8.64 8.06 -8.61
N VAL A 308 7.90 7.25 -9.37
CA VAL A 308 6.46 7.09 -9.20
C VAL A 308 6.24 6.33 -7.90
N VAL A 309 5.75 7.02 -6.88
CA VAL A 309 5.40 6.40 -5.60
C VAL A 309 3.90 6.16 -5.55
N ILE A 310 3.51 4.91 -5.36
CA ILE A 310 2.13 4.46 -5.23
C ILE A 310 1.98 3.88 -3.82
N VAL A 311 1.11 4.47 -3.01
CA VAL A 311 0.67 3.89 -1.73
C VAL A 311 -0.75 3.39 -1.92
N VAL A 312 -0.96 2.10 -1.71
CA VAL A 312 -2.23 1.43 -2.00
C VAL A 312 -2.51 0.33 -0.98
N SER A 313 -3.75 -0.15 -0.92
CA SER A 313 -4.08 -1.40 -0.24
C SER A 313 -4.65 -2.43 -1.21
N ASP A 314 -4.42 -3.71 -0.93
CA ASP A 314 -5.00 -4.79 -1.70
C ASP A 314 -6.49 -4.94 -1.42
N HIS A 315 -6.94 -4.80 -0.17
CA HIS A 315 -8.34 -4.77 0.25
C HIS A 315 -8.43 -4.15 1.66
N GLY A 316 -9.63 -4.00 2.22
CA GLY A 316 -9.82 -3.54 3.59
C GLY A 316 -10.06 -4.68 4.59
N GLU A 317 -10.74 -4.39 5.70
CA GLU A 317 -10.99 -5.32 6.81
C GLU A 317 -12.36 -5.02 7.45
N ASN A 318 -13.15 -6.03 7.78
CA ASN A 318 -14.33 -5.80 8.61
C ASN A 318 -13.94 -5.67 10.09
N LEU A 319 -14.45 -4.64 10.76
CA LEU A 319 -14.14 -4.31 12.15
C LEU A 319 -15.40 -4.38 13.03
N GLY A 320 -16.25 -5.37 12.80
CA GLY A 320 -17.45 -5.65 13.57
C GLY A 320 -18.72 -4.97 13.05
N GLU A 321 -18.61 -4.06 12.08
CA GLU A 321 -19.79 -3.50 11.42
C GLU A 321 -20.65 -4.63 10.84
N ARG A 322 -21.96 -4.57 11.04
CA ARG A 322 -22.91 -5.61 10.58
C ARG A 322 -22.64 -7.00 11.16
N GLY A 323 -21.91 -7.08 12.27
CA GLY A 323 -21.50 -8.35 12.87
C GLY A 323 -20.46 -9.12 12.06
N MET A 324 -19.82 -8.47 11.07
CA MET A 324 -18.79 -9.08 10.24
C MET A 324 -17.41 -8.74 10.80
N TRP A 325 -16.51 -9.72 10.75
CA TRP A 325 -15.08 -9.58 11.05
C TRP A 325 -14.29 -10.27 9.95
N ASP A 326 -13.00 -9.97 9.82
CA ASP A 326 -12.14 -10.51 8.76
C ASP A 326 -12.55 -10.04 7.34
N HIS A 327 -11.88 -10.50 6.29
CA HIS A 327 -12.02 -9.98 4.93
C HIS A 327 -12.45 -11.02 3.89
N ARG A 328 -13.24 -12.04 4.27
CA ARG A 328 -13.57 -13.16 3.36
C ARG A 328 -15.03 -13.27 2.94
N TRP A 329 -15.92 -12.49 3.54
CA TRP A 329 -17.33 -12.86 3.64
C TRP A 329 -18.29 -11.98 2.83
N ASP A 330 -17.89 -10.78 2.44
CA ASP A 330 -18.74 -9.83 1.74
C ASP A 330 -17.97 -8.95 0.75
N LEU A 331 -18.67 -7.98 0.14
CA LEU A 331 -18.13 -7.00 -0.81
C LEU A 331 -18.56 -5.58 -0.42
N HIS A 332 -18.77 -5.33 0.87
CA HIS A 332 -19.11 -4.01 1.37
C HIS A 332 -17.89 -3.09 1.36
N GLN A 333 -18.14 -1.78 1.48
CA GLN A 333 -17.10 -0.75 1.44
C GLN A 333 -15.91 -1.01 2.40
N PRO A 334 -16.11 -1.55 3.62
CA PRO A 334 -14.98 -1.91 4.49
C PRO A 334 -13.96 -2.87 3.87
N LEU A 335 -14.33 -3.68 2.87
CA LEU A 335 -13.40 -4.60 2.22
C LEU A 335 -12.89 -4.11 0.87
N VAL A 336 -13.62 -3.24 0.18
CA VAL A 336 -13.28 -2.85 -1.20
C VAL A 336 -12.88 -1.39 -1.36
N HIS A 337 -13.22 -0.48 -0.44
CA HIS A 337 -12.76 0.91 -0.52
C HIS A 337 -11.39 1.07 0.15
N VAL A 338 -10.36 1.17 -0.69
CA VAL A 338 -8.96 1.17 -0.27
C VAL A 338 -8.32 2.53 -0.52
N PRO A 339 -7.26 2.89 0.23
CA PRO A 339 -6.48 4.07 -0.10
C PRO A 339 -5.77 3.90 -1.45
N LEU A 340 -5.67 4.97 -2.22
CA LEU A 340 -4.75 5.06 -3.35
C LEU A 340 -4.19 6.49 -3.44
N ILE A 341 -2.88 6.58 -3.26
CA ILE A 341 -2.11 7.82 -3.37
C ILE A 341 -1.02 7.59 -4.41
N VAL A 342 -0.93 8.48 -5.40
CA VAL A 342 0.07 8.40 -6.47
C VAL A 342 0.82 9.72 -6.55
N ARG A 343 2.14 9.66 -6.50
CA ARG A 343 3.00 10.83 -6.55
C ARG A 343 4.07 10.66 -7.63
N TYR A 344 4.05 11.56 -8.60
CA TYR A 344 5.11 11.70 -9.60
C TYR A 344 5.01 13.09 -10.24
N PRO A 345 5.73 14.11 -9.71
CA PRO A 345 5.58 15.50 -10.13
C PRO A 345 5.71 15.76 -11.64
N PRO A 346 6.55 15.02 -12.40
CA PRO A 346 6.67 15.24 -13.83
C PRO A 346 5.37 15.02 -14.63
N SER A 347 4.44 14.17 -14.18
CA SER A 347 3.22 13.89 -14.96
C SER A 347 1.93 13.67 -14.15
N VAL A 348 2.00 13.51 -12.83
CA VAL A 348 0.83 13.32 -11.96
C VAL A 348 0.49 14.64 -11.28
N VAL A 349 -0.71 15.15 -11.56
CA VAL A 349 -1.23 16.37 -10.96
C VAL A 349 -1.69 16.10 -9.52
N ALA A 350 -1.05 16.78 -8.57
CA ALA A 350 -1.42 16.72 -7.16
C ALA A 350 -2.83 17.26 -6.91
N GLY A 351 -3.53 16.69 -5.94
CA GLY A 351 -4.90 17.05 -5.59
C GLY A 351 -5.78 15.83 -5.32
N ARG A 352 -7.03 16.10 -4.93
CA ARG A 352 -8.02 15.06 -4.67
C ARG A 352 -8.81 14.76 -5.94
N HIS A 353 -8.85 13.50 -6.33
CA HIS A 353 -9.53 12.99 -7.53
C HIS A 353 -10.76 12.21 -7.11
N LEU A 354 -11.92 12.56 -7.70
CA LEU A 354 -13.23 12.02 -7.30
C LEU A 354 -13.69 10.84 -8.17
N ASP A 355 -12.98 10.56 -9.25
CA ASP A 355 -13.32 9.49 -10.18
C ASP A 355 -13.10 8.13 -9.50
N ALA A 356 -13.98 7.19 -9.84
CA ALA A 356 -13.83 5.82 -9.37
C ALA A 356 -12.74 5.12 -10.19
N VAL A 357 -11.77 4.53 -9.50
CA VAL A 357 -10.66 3.78 -10.09
C VAL A 357 -10.55 2.41 -9.44
N SER A 358 -10.03 1.42 -10.16
CA SER A 358 -9.77 0.09 -9.63
C SER A 358 -8.28 -0.10 -9.32
N THR A 359 -7.94 -0.89 -8.31
CA THR A 359 -6.53 -1.29 -8.07
C THR A 359 -5.94 -2.06 -9.25
N ALA A 360 -6.78 -2.70 -10.09
CA ALA A 360 -6.34 -3.34 -11.34
C ALA A 360 -5.84 -2.33 -12.39
N ASN A 361 -6.22 -1.05 -12.29
CA ASN A 361 -5.74 -0.01 -13.21
C ASN A 361 -4.28 0.38 -12.97
N LEU A 362 -3.63 -0.14 -11.92
CA LEU A 362 -2.19 0.05 -11.73
C LEU A 362 -1.35 -0.65 -12.80
N PHE A 363 -1.89 -1.69 -13.46
CA PHE A 363 -1.22 -2.37 -14.56
C PHE A 363 -1.20 -1.53 -15.85
N GLY A 364 -2.27 -0.79 -16.17
CA GLY A 364 -2.45 -0.09 -17.44
C GLY A 364 -3.69 0.78 -17.51
#